data_AF-A0A0S2EIR3-F1
#
_entry.id   AF-A0A0S2EIR3-F1
#
_cell.length_a   1.000
_cell.length_b   1.000
_cell.length_c   1.000
_cell.angle_alpha   90.00
_cell.angle_beta   90.00
_cell.angle_gamma   90.00
#
_symmetry.space_group_name_H-M   'P 1'
#
loop_
_entity.id
_entity.type
_entity.pdbx_description
1 polymer ?
#
loop_
_entity_poly.entity_id
_entity_poly.type
_entity_poly.pdbx_seq_one_letter_code
_entity_poly.pdbx_strand_id
1 'polypeptide(L)'
;MASDDLFFLRTGDETSTYVLVRLIGGEGALRAEATLDGAAEGEGVEFETMRGDPPTVLRDANEFALLNGFDLRIDLAGNEWPAELGIIGNK
;
A
#
# COMPACT_ATOMS: atom_id res chain seq x y z
N MET A 1 0.72 -14.87 13.33
CA MET A 1 -0.36 -15.18 12.38
C MET A 1 0.00 -14.45 11.11
N ALA A 2 0.38 -15.16 10.05
CA ALA A 2 0.60 -14.51 8.75
C ALA A 2 -0.78 -14.17 8.19
N SER A 3 -1.02 -12.91 7.86
CA SER A 3 -2.19 -12.53 7.08
C SER A 3 -2.03 -13.15 5.69
N ASP A 4 -3.01 -13.95 5.24
CA ASP A 4 -3.07 -14.52 3.88
C ASP A 4 -3.42 -13.45 2.83
N ASP A 5 -3.38 -12.17 3.22
CA ASP A 5 -3.65 -11.03 2.36
C ASP A 5 -2.59 -10.94 1.25
N LEU A 6 -3.07 -10.93 0.02
CA LEU A 6 -2.25 -10.95 -1.18
C LEU A 6 -2.08 -9.53 -1.70
N PHE A 7 -0.87 -9.01 -1.59
CA PHE A 7 -0.52 -7.64 -1.96
C PHE A 7 0.18 -7.61 -3.32
N PHE A 8 -0.02 -6.55 -4.11
CA PHE A 8 0.57 -6.44 -5.44
C PHE A 8 1.57 -5.30 -5.51
N LEU A 9 2.73 -5.54 -6.15
CA LEU A 9 3.69 -4.47 -6.44
C LEU A 9 3.11 -3.46 -7.44
N ARG A 10 3.49 -2.19 -7.28
CA ARG A 10 3.23 -1.14 -8.27
C ARG A 10 3.82 -1.57 -9.61
N THR A 11 2.99 -1.61 -10.66
CA THR A 11 3.37 -2.15 -11.97
C THR A 11 2.99 -1.15 -13.06
N GLY A 12 3.88 -0.16 -13.26
CA GLY A 12 3.85 0.73 -14.43
C GLY A 12 2.64 1.67 -14.53
N ASP A 13 2.45 2.29 -15.70
CA ASP A 13 1.44 3.32 -16.01
C ASP A 13 0.01 2.86 -15.67
N GLU A 14 -0.40 3.16 -14.44
CA GLU A 14 -1.74 2.89 -13.93
C GLU A 14 -2.61 4.13 -14.16
N THR A 15 -3.53 4.04 -15.11
CA THR A 15 -4.47 5.11 -15.48
C THR A 15 -5.63 5.29 -14.49
N SER A 16 -5.72 4.45 -13.46
CA SER A 16 -6.80 4.45 -12.45
C SER A 16 -6.26 4.88 -11.09
N THR A 17 -7.12 5.42 -10.22
CA THR A 17 -6.75 5.76 -8.83
C THR A 17 -6.47 4.51 -8.01
N TYR A 18 -5.35 4.48 -7.30
CA TYR A 18 -4.94 3.38 -6.43
C TYR A 18 -4.40 3.90 -5.09
N VAL A 19 -4.40 3.03 -4.08
CA VAL A 19 -3.75 3.27 -2.80
C VAL A 19 -2.34 2.73 -2.87
N LEU A 20 -1.34 3.61 -2.82
CA LEU A 20 0.06 3.27 -2.79
C LEU A 20 0.58 3.20 -1.36
N VAL A 21 1.00 2.02 -0.92
CA VAL A 21 1.69 1.80 0.35
C VAL A 21 3.19 1.67 0.11
N ARG A 22 3.93 2.65 0.62
CA ARG A 22 5.39 2.70 0.60
C ARG A 22 5.98 2.15 1.88
N LEU A 23 6.83 1.14 1.77
CA LEU A 23 7.65 0.67 2.89
C LEU A 23 8.95 1.48 2.94
N ILE A 24 9.02 2.41 3.89
CA ILE A 24 10.14 3.32 4.08
C ILE A 24 10.86 2.94 5.36
N GLY A 25 12.14 2.61 5.28
CA GLY A 25 12.94 2.20 6.43
C GLY A 25 14.19 1.44 6.03
N GLY A 26 14.83 0.81 7.01
CA GLY A 26 15.96 -0.10 6.85
C GLY A 26 16.04 -1.06 8.04
N GLU A 27 17.12 -1.85 8.15
CA GLU A 27 17.34 -2.83 9.23
C GLU A 27 17.16 -2.20 10.62
N GLY A 28 15.96 -2.32 11.19
CA GLY A 28 15.62 -1.92 12.57
C GLY A 28 14.44 -0.98 12.75
N ALA A 29 13.97 -0.27 11.71
CA ALA A 29 12.83 0.65 11.82
C ALA A 29 12.07 0.78 10.49
N LEU A 30 11.46 -0.32 10.06
CA LEU A 30 10.58 -0.32 8.90
C LEU A 30 9.29 0.44 9.22
N ARG A 31 8.96 1.44 8.42
CA ARG A 31 7.70 2.17 8.47
C ARG A 31 6.95 1.98 7.17
N ALA A 32 5.64 2.13 7.24
CA ALA A 32 4.82 2.23 6.05
C ALA A 32 4.19 3.62 5.96
N GLU A 33 4.04 4.08 4.72
CA GLU A 33 3.31 5.28 4.35
C GLU A 33 2.30 4.90 3.28
N ALA A 34 1.01 5.04 3.58
CA ALA A 34 -0.04 4.91 2.58
C ALA A 34 -0.36 6.29 2.01
N THR A 35 -0.51 6.36 0.69
CA THR A 35 -0.92 7.55 -0.07
C THR A 35 -1.90 7.13 -1.15
N LEU A 36 -2.82 8.01 -1.53
CA LEU A 36 -3.64 7.80 -2.72
C LEU A 36 -2.89 8.39 -3.92
N ASP A 37 -2.62 7.58 -4.93
CA ASP A 37 -1.89 7.97 -6.13
C ASP A 37 -2.72 7.60 -7.36
N GLY A 38 -2.70 8.46 -8.38
CA GLY A 38 -3.50 8.29 -9.59
C GLY A 38 -4.22 9.56 -10.01
N ALA A 39 -4.55 9.62 -11.30
CA ALA A 39 -5.15 10.79 -11.95
C ALA A 39 -6.63 10.95 -11.58
N ALA A 40 -6.94 11.25 -10.32
CA ALA A 40 -8.28 11.70 -9.94
C ALA A 40 -8.42 13.20 -10.20
N GLU A 41 -8.44 13.59 -11.49
CA GLU A 41 -9.18 14.79 -11.87
C GLU A 41 -10.68 14.45 -11.74
N GLY A 42 -11.27 14.54 -10.53
CA GLY A 42 -12.73 14.54 -10.47
C GLY A 42 -13.45 14.22 -9.17
N GLU A 43 -12.91 13.44 -8.24
CA GLU A 43 -13.67 13.07 -7.03
C GLU A 43 -12.82 13.29 -5.79
N GLY A 44 -13.31 14.18 -4.91
CA GLY A 44 -12.67 14.64 -3.68
C GLY A 44 -12.56 13.56 -2.61
N VAL A 45 -11.90 12.46 -2.94
CA VAL A 45 -11.50 11.45 -1.98
C VAL A 45 -10.30 12.00 -1.21
N GLU A 46 -10.58 12.60 -0.06
CA GLU A 46 -9.55 13.02 0.89
C GLU A 46 -8.97 11.78 1.58
N PHE A 47 -7.95 11.19 0.95
CA PHE A 47 -7.16 10.17 1.62
C PHE A 47 -6.08 10.84 2.48
N GLU A 48 -6.26 10.79 3.80
CA GLU A 48 -5.22 11.26 4.72
C GLU A 48 -4.02 10.31 4.65
N THR A 49 -2.83 10.87 4.42
CA THR A 49 -1.59 10.09 4.34
C THR A 49 -1.33 9.41 5.68
N MET A 50 -1.49 8.09 5.73
CA MET A 50 -1.27 7.29 6.95
C MET A 50 0.19 6.86 7.05
N ARG A 51 0.82 7.12 8.19
CA ARG A 51 2.20 6.74 8.48
C ARG A 51 2.29 6.01 9.80
N GLY A 52 3.01 4.90 9.82
CA GLY A 52 3.17 4.13 11.06
C GLY A 52 3.76 2.75 10.83
N ASP A 53 3.39 1.83 11.70
CA ASP A 53 3.79 0.44 11.61
C ASP A 53 3.25 -0.20 10.32
N PRO A 54 4.10 -0.92 9.56
CA PRO A 54 3.71 -1.62 8.34
C PRO A 54 2.42 -2.45 8.43
N PRO A 55 2.21 -3.30 9.45
CA PRO A 55 1.01 -4.12 9.51
C PRO A 55 -0.27 -3.28 9.68
N THR A 56 -0.20 -2.20 10.47
CA THR A 56 -1.35 -1.32 10.70
C THR A 56 -1.70 -0.54 9.45
N VAL A 57 -0.70 0.08 8.81
CA VAL A 57 -0.90 0.89 7.60
C VAL A 57 -1.38 0.04 6.43
N LEU A 58 -0.81 -1.16 6.24
CA LEU A 58 -1.26 -2.08 5.19
C LEU A 58 -2.72 -2.49 5.40
N ARG A 59 -3.11 -2.80 6.63
CA ARG A 59 -4.48 -3.20 6.95
C ARG A 59 -5.46 -2.07 6.66
N ASP A 60 -5.20 -0.87 7.16
CA ASP A 60 -6.05 0.30 6.96
C ASP A 60 -6.11 0.69 5.48
N ALA A 61 -4.97 0.67 4.77
CA ALA A 61 -4.93 0.92 3.33
C ALA A 61 -5.74 -0.10 2.53
N ASN A 62 -5.67 -1.40 2.90
CA ASN A 62 -6.41 -2.46 2.24
C ASN A 62 -7.91 -2.31 2.47
N GLU A 63 -8.32 -2.02 3.72
CA GLU A 63 -9.71 -1.77 4.05
C GLU A 63 -10.26 -0.56 3.29
N PHE A 64 -9.50 0.55 3.24
CA PHE A 64 -9.86 1.73 2.48
C PHE A 64 -9.99 1.45 0.98
N ALA A 65 -9.03 0.72 0.40
CA ALA A 65 -9.03 0.34 -1.00
C ALA A 65 -10.27 -0.51 -1.34
N LEU A 66 -10.58 -1.52 -0.51
CA LEU A 66 -11.76 -2.37 -0.68
C LEU A 66 -13.08 -1.58 -0.54
N LEU A 67 -13.17 -0.67 0.43
CA LEU A 67 -14.38 0.13 0.68
C LEU A 67 -14.68 1.10 -0.47
N ASN A 68 -13.64 1.64 -1.10
CA ASN A 68 -13.78 2.62 -2.18
C ASN A 68 -13.64 2.02 -3.58
N GLY A 69 -13.31 0.72 -3.68
CA GLY A 69 -13.08 0.04 -4.96
C GLY A 69 -11.77 0.45 -5.65
N PHE A 70 -10.76 0.88 -4.89
CA PHE A 70 -9.42 1.14 -5.40
C PHE A 70 -8.56 -0.13 -5.37
N ASP A 71 -7.56 -0.17 -6.25
CA ASP A 71 -6.49 -1.16 -6.14
C ASP A 71 -5.49 -0.72 -5.06
N LEU A 72 -4.93 -1.69 -4.32
CA LEU A 72 -3.83 -1.45 -3.39
C LEU A 72 -2.51 -1.91 -4.00
N ARG A 73 -1.53 -1.00 -4.01
CA ARG A 73 -0.19 -1.23 -4.56
C ARG A 73 0.89 -1.02 -3.50
N ILE A 74 1.91 -1.85 -3.56
CA ILE A 74 3.07 -1.78 -2.69
C ILE A 74 4.28 -1.23 -3.46
N ASP A 75 4.97 -0.28 -2.84
CA ASP A 75 6.29 0.20 -3.25
C ASP A 75 7.28 -0.07 -2.11
N LEU A 76 8.24 -0.94 -2.36
CA LEU A 76 9.20 -1.34 -1.35
C LEU A 76 10.28 -0.27 -1.10
N ALA A 77 10.39 0.77 -1.93
CA ALA A 77 11.43 1.80 -1.87
C ALA A 77 12.87 1.25 -1.73
N GLY A 78 13.14 0.05 -2.26
CA GLY A 78 14.43 -0.65 -2.14
C GLY A 78 14.58 -1.55 -0.92
N ASN A 79 13.54 -1.70 -0.08
CA ASN A 79 13.49 -2.63 1.04
C ASN A 79 13.03 -4.04 0.63
N GLU A 80 13.29 -5.01 1.51
CA GLU A 80 12.75 -6.36 1.37
C GLU A 80 11.33 -6.43 1.93
N TRP A 81 10.46 -7.23 1.29
CA TRP A 81 9.11 -7.46 1.80
C TRP A 81 9.18 -8.34 3.07
N PRO A 82 8.66 -7.86 4.22
CA PRO A 82 8.63 -8.67 5.42
C PRO A 82 7.57 -9.77 5.28
N ALA A 83 8.01 -11.03 5.28
CA ALA A 83 7.13 -12.19 5.14
C ALA A 83 6.05 -12.29 6.24
N GLU A 84 6.25 -11.61 7.37
CA GLU A 84 5.27 -11.47 8.45
C GLU A 84 4.05 -10.61 8.08
N LEU A 85 4.15 -9.74 7.07
CA LEU A 85 3.06 -8.89 6.62
C LEU A 85 2.09 -9.58 5.66
N GLY A 86 2.52 -10.67 5.01
CA GLY A 86 1.70 -11.44 4.09
C GLY A 86 2.45 -11.84 2.84
N ILE A 87 1.71 -12.11 1.76
CA ILE A 87 2.27 -12.55 0.49
C ILE A 87 2.28 -11.38 -0.49
N ILE A 88 3.45 -11.08 -1.04
CA ILE A 88 3.57 -10.12 -2.13
C ILE A 88 3.66 -10.85 -3.47
N GLY A 89 2.75 -10.50 -4.38
CA GLY A 89 2.70 -10.99 -5.75
C GLY A 89 3.18 -9.94 -6.75
N ASN A 90 3.75 -10.43 -7.86
CA ASN A 90 3.87 -9.66 -9.09
C ASN A 90 2.67 -10.02 -9.97
N LYS A 91 1.90 -9.03 -10.39
CA LYS A 91 0.76 -9.22 -11.31
C LYS A 91 1.26 -9.38 -12.74
#